data_AF-Q87PV4-F1
#
_entry.id   AF-Q87PV4-F1
#
_cell.length_a   1.000
_cell.length_b   1.000
_cell.length_c   1.000
_cell.angle_alpha   90.00
_cell.angle_beta   90.00
_cell.angle_gamma   90.00
#
_symmetry.space_group_name_H-M   'P 1'
#
loop_
_entity.id
_entity.type
_entity.pdbx_description
1 polymer ?
#
loop_
_entity_poly.entity_id
_entity_poly.type
_entity_poly.pdbx_seq_one_letter_code
_entity_poly.pdbx_strand_id
1 'polypeptide(L)'
;MVFFIFHPLIEPSGLPSAQVLTFAKLLEIKEFEAFDISSSLAPVDFALSGDWKLVPEIIEHLETLEEDEGEIWIQALYVVYGKLLPLTPQGVGVEYEWEEIVDLLNEWVEDEKYIQNLPSRLGYALSFESTLAAMQDANVDVLFRDWLWRQICIQSRAYVPWDMAMPVYQQDWNFNNLKAAPSASERFNLRNSNAVMGY
;
A
#
# COMPACT_ATOMS: atom_id res chain seq x y z
N MET A 1 -41.09 -4.68 24.68
CA MET A 1 -40.25 -3.60 24.12
C MET A 1 -39.19 -4.29 23.28
N VAL A 2 -39.38 -4.37 21.97
CA VAL A 2 -38.45 -5.04 21.05
C VAL A 2 -37.42 -4.00 20.63
N PHE A 3 -36.17 -4.18 21.04
CA PHE A 3 -35.05 -3.40 20.53
C PHE A 3 -34.76 -3.89 19.11
N PHE A 4 -35.03 -3.04 18.11
CA PHE A 4 -34.48 -3.22 16.78
C PHE A 4 -33.02 -2.77 16.82
N ILE A 5 -32.10 -3.73 16.84
CA ILE A 5 -30.70 -3.49 16.49
C ILE A 5 -30.67 -3.39 14.96
N PHE A 6 -30.53 -2.18 14.43
CA PHE A 6 -30.16 -1.99 13.03
C PHE A 6 -28.67 -2.31 12.90
N HIS A 7 -28.36 -3.54 12.52
CA HIS A 7 -27.08 -3.90 11.94
C HIS A 7 -27.31 -4.02 10.43
N PRO A 8 -26.81 -3.10 9.59
CA PRO A 8 -26.52 -3.46 8.22
C PRO A 8 -25.23 -4.29 8.26
N LEU A 9 -25.38 -5.60 8.50
CA LEU A 9 -24.35 -6.61 8.27
C LEU A 9 -24.15 -6.71 6.75
N ILE A 10 -23.37 -5.80 6.18
CA ILE A 10 -22.78 -6.04 4.86
C ILE A 10 -21.49 -6.78 5.14
N GLU A 11 -21.52 -8.10 4.98
CA GLU A 11 -20.31 -8.91 4.97
C GLU A 11 -19.40 -8.43 3.82
N PRO A 12 -18.06 -8.60 3.91
CA PRO A 12 -17.14 -8.23 2.82
C PRO A 12 -17.53 -8.84 1.46
N SER A 13 -18.12 -10.05 1.47
CA SER A 13 -18.70 -10.75 0.32
C SER A 13 -19.90 -10.04 -0.32
N GLY A 14 -20.54 -9.13 0.40
CA GLY A 14 -21.67 -8.31 -0.07
C GLY A 14 -21.26 -7.00 -0.74
N LEU A 15 -19.96 -6.69 -0.81
CA LEU A 15 -19.48 -5.52 -1.53
C LEU A 15 -19.45 -5.77 -3.04
N PRO A 16 -19.76 -4.74 -3.86
CA PRO A 16 -19.92 -4.91 -5.30
C PRO A 16 -18.59 -5.09 -6.05
N SER A 17 -17.44 -4.79 -5.44
CA SER A 17 -16.12 -5.00 -6.05
C SER A 17 -14.98 -4.93 -5.03
N ALA A 18 -13.83 -5.54 -5.37
CA ALA A 18 -12.58 -5.41 -4.61
C ALA A 18 -12.15 -3.95 -4.42
N GLN A 19 -12.40 -3.08 -5.42
CA GLN A 19 -12.08 -1.66 -5.32
C GLN A 19 -12.85 -0.96 -4.19
N VAL A 20 -14.13 -1.30 -3.99
CA VAL A 20 -14.93 -0.75 -2.89
C VAL A 20 -14.39 -1.22 -1.54
N LEU A 21 -13.93 -2.48 -1.45
CA LEU A 21 -13.28 -3.00 -0.25
C LEU A 21 -11.99 -2.24 0.07
N THR A 22 -11.10 -2.01 -0.90
CA THR A 22 -9.88 -1.21 -0.69
C THR A 22 -10.20 0.22 -0.24
N PHE A 23 -11.25 0.86 -0.78
CA PHE A 23 -11.70 2.16 -0.28
C PHE A 23 -12.22 2.09 1.15
N ALA A 24 -12.96 1.03 1.52
CA ALA A 24 -13.43 0.83 2.88
C ALA A 24 -12.26 0.67 3.87
N LYS A 25 -11.21 -0.08 3.48
CA LYS A 25 -9.95 -0.19 4.21
C LYS A 25 -9.26 1.17 4.39
N LEU A 26 -9.13 1.96 3.32
CA LEU A 26 -8.56 3.32 3.38
C LEU A 26 -9.35 4.27 4.29
N LEU A 27 -10.66 4.05 4.41
CA LEU A 27 -11.52 4.81 5.31
C LEU A 27 -11.45 4.34 6.76
N GLU A 28 -10.71 3.25 7.03
CA GLU A 28 -10.54 2.59 8.34
C GLU A 28 -11.86 2.04 8.90
N ILE A 29 -12.69 1.46 8.02
CA ILE A 29 -13.93 0.78 8.43
C ILE A 29 -13.58 -0.62 8.95
N LYS A 30 -13.69 -0.83 10.26
CA LYS A 30 -13.23 -2.04 10.97
C LYS A 30 -13.76 -3.34 10.40
N GLU A 31 -15.01 -3.34 9.94
CA GLU A 31 -15.69 -4.51 9.38
C GLU A 31 -15.00 -5.03 8.11
N PHE A 32 -14.19 -4.21 7.45
CA PHE A 32 -13.52 -4.50 6.19
C PHE A 32 -11.99 -4.51 6.30
N GLU A 33 -11.44 -4.42 7.52
CA GLU A 33 -10.00 -4.26 7.76
C GLU A 33 -9.19 -5.53 7.47
N ALA A 34 -9.82 -6.70 7.49
CA ALA A 34 -9.15 -7.97 7.27
C ALA A 34 -8.41 -8.01 5.92
N PHE A 35 -7.17 -8.49 5.97
CA PHE A 35 -6.39 -8.78 4.78
C PHE A 35 -6.90 -10.07 4.14
N ASP A 36 -7.03 -10.06 2.82
CA ASP A 36 -7.43 -11.21 2.02
C ASP A 36 -6.44 -11.34 0.88
N ILE A 37 -5.52 -12.28 1.01
CA ILE A 37 -4.44 -12.50 0.05
C ILE A 37 -4.94 -12.94 -1.33
N SER A 38 -6.14 -13.53 -1.39
CA SER A 38 -6.76 -13.99 -2.65
C SER A 38 -7.45 -12.87 -3.44
N SER A 39 -7.58 -11.68 -2.85
CA SER A 39 -8.17 -10.53 -3.52
C SER A 39 -7.28 -10.03 -4.66
N SER A 40 -7.89 -9.67 -5.79
CA SER A 40 -7.16 -9.05 -6.91
C SER A 40 -6.52 -7.70 -6.59
N LEU A 41 -6.90 -7.07 -5.46
CA LEU A 41 -6.26 -5.86 -4.93
C LEU A 41 -5.47 -6.10 -3.64
N ALA A 42 -5.20 -7.35 -3.27
CA ALA A 42 -4.35 -7.66 -2.12
C ALA A 42 -2.97 -6.98 -2.18
N PRO A 43 -2.26 -6.93 -3.33
CA PRO A 43 -0.99 -6.20 -3.41
C PRO A 43 -1.14 -4.71 -3.09
N VAL A 44 -2.25 -4.09 -3.54
CA VAL A 44 -2.56 -2.70 -3.26
C VAL A 44 -2.88 -2.49 -1.78
N ASP A 45 -3.73 -3.35 -1.20
CA ASP A 45 -4.08 -3.30 0.22
C ASP A 45 -2.83 -3.43 1.10
N PHE A 46 -1.91 -4.31 0.75
CA PHE A 46 -0.61 -4.45 1.39
C PHE A 46 0.22 -3.16 1.25
N ALA A 47 0.40 -2.64 0.02
CA ALA A 47 1.17 -1.43 -0.23
C ALA A 47 0.60 -0.19 0.48
N LEU A 48 -0.72 -0.13 0.68
CA LEU A 48 -1.40 0.97 1.37
C LEU A 48 -1.26 0.89 2.90
N SER A 49 -1.33 -0.33 3.46
CA SER A 49 -1.16 -0.56 4.89
C SER A 49 0.30 -0.46 5.32
N GLY A 50 1.23 -0.96 4.49
CA GLY A 50 2.65 -1.04 4.82
C GLY A 50 2.96 -2.04 5.95
N ASP A 51 2.03 -2.95 6.27
CA ASP A 51 2.18 -3.86 7.41
C ASP A 51 3.15 -5.00 7.08
N TRP A 52 4.37 -4.88 7.59
CA TRP A 52 5.44 -5.87 7.40
C TRP A 52 5.08 -7.27 7.91
N LYS A 53 4.11 -7.40 8.83
CA LYS A 53 3.69 -8.71 9.36
C LYS A 53 3.03 -9.60 8.32
N LEU A 54 2.54 -9.02 7.22
CA LEU A 54 1.94 -9.75 6.11
C LEU A 54 2.99 -10.38 5.19
N VAL A 55 4.26 -9.95 5.26
CA VAL A 55 5.29 -10.39 4.31
C VAL A 55 5.48 -11.91 4.28
N PRO A 56 5.55 -12.65 5.40
CA PRO A 56 5.69 -14.11 5.32
C PRO A 56 4.58 -14.78 4.53
N GLU A 57 3.32 -14.38 4.75
CA GLU A 57 2.16 -14.89 4.00
C GLU A 57 2.23 -14.52 2.52
N ILE A 58 2.71 -13.31 2.21
CA ILE A 58 2.89 -12.83 0.83
C ILE A 58 3.97 -13.63 0.11
N ILE A 59 5.12 -13.90 0.74
CA ILE A 59 6.19 -14.68 0.12
C ILE A 59 5.75 -16.12 -0.09
N GLU A 60 5.05 -16.75 0.87
CA GLU A 60 4.45 -18.08 0.68
C GLU A 60 3.47 -18.10 -0.50
N HIS A 61 2.67 -17.04 -0.67
CA HIS A 61 1.77 -16.94 -1.82
C HIS A 61 2.50 -16.76 -3.15
N LEU A 62 3.60 -16.00 -3.19
CA LEU A 62 4.38 -15.78 -4.41
C LEU A 62 4.93 -17.08 -5.00
N GLU A 63 5.24 -18.09 -4.18
CA GLU A 63 5.67 -19.42 -4.64
C GLU A 63 4.62 -20.13 -5.52
N THR A 64 3.35 -19.73 -5.40
CA THR A 64 2.23 -20.31 -6.13
C THR A 64 1.85 -19.55 -7.39
N LEU A 65 2.45 -18.38 -7.62
CA LEU A 65 2.12 -17.48 -8.70
C LEU A 65 3.07 -17.65 -9.89
N GLU A 66 2.53 -17.38 -11.07
CA GLU A 66 3.31 -17.16 -12.28
C GLU A 66 3.91 -15.74 -12.27
N GLU A 67 4.93 -15.51 -13.10
CA GLU A 67 5.70 -14.26 -13.13
C GLU A 67 4.84 -13.01 -13.32
N ASP A 68 3.83 -13.04 -14.20
CA ASP A 68 2.98 -11.90 -14.52
C ASP A 68 2.08 -11.46 -13.34
N GLU A 69 1.57 -12.43 -12.59
CA GLU A 69 0.81 -12.17 -11.35
C GLU A 69 1.75 -11.73 -10.21
N GLY A 70 2.94 -12.33 -10.17
CA GLY A 70 3.98 -12.06 -9.19
C GLY A 70 4.62 -10.67 -9.30
N GLU A 71 4.80 -10.14 -10.51
CA GLU A 71 5.37 -8.80 -10.75
C GLU A 71 4.63 -7.70 -9.97
N ILE A 72 3.31 -7.78 -9.87
CA ILE A 72 2.49 -6.81 -9.12
C ILE A 72 2.81 -6.86 -7.62
N TRP A 73 3.07 -8.05 -7.08
CA TRP A 73 3.51 -8.21 -5.70
C TRP A 73 4.92 -7.69 -5.47
N ILE A 74 5.84 -7.87 -6.42
CA ILE A 74 7.18 -7.28 -6.35
C ILE A 74 7.09 -5.74 -6.30
N GLN A 75 6.22 -5.15 -7.12
CA GLN A 75 5.94 -3.71 -7.08
C GLN A 75 5.37 -3.29 -5.70
N ALA A 76 4.43 -4.05 -5.14
CA ALA A 76 3.86 -3.76 -3.82
C ALA A 76 4.90 -3.84 -2.69
N LEU A 77 5.74 -4.88 -2.70
CA LEU A 77 6.88 -5.03 -1.80
C LEU A 77 7.86 -3.87 -1.93
N TYR A 78 8.16 -3.44 -3.15
CA TYR A 78 9.01 -2.27 -3.38
C TYR A 78 8.38 -0.98 -2.84
N VAL A 79 7.07 -0.78 -2.97
CA VAL A 79 6.40 0.38 -2.39
C VAL A 79 6.57 0.43 -0.86
N VAL A 80 6.58 -0.72 -0.17
CA VAL A 80 6.75 -0.79 1.28
C VAL A 80 8.21 -0.68 1.70
N TYR A 81 9.12 -1.38 1.01
CA TYR A 81 10.53 -1.53 1.43
C TYR A 81 11.52 -0.64 0.68
N GLY A 82 11.17 -0.19 -0.53
CA GLY A 82 12.03 0.59 -1.40
C GLY A 82 13.37 -0.10 -1.60
N LYS A 83 14.46 0.60 -1.28
CA LYS A 83 15.84 0.08 -1.41
C LYS A 83 16.20 -1.01 -0.39
N LEU A 84 15.34 -1.31 0.58
CA LEU A 84 15.54 -2.42 1.51
C LEU A 84 15.07 -3.76 0.93
N LEU A 85 14.30 -3.74 -0.16
CA LEU A 85 13.96 -4.94 -0.91
C LEU A 85 15.24 -5.51 -1.56
N PRO A 86 15.46 -6.84 -1.57
CA PRO A 86 16.70 -7.42 -2.10
C PRO A 86 16.78 -7.37 -3.63
N LEU A 87 15.71 -6.96 -4.32
CA LEU A 87 15.67 -6.71 -5.75
C LEU A 87 14.97 -5.39 -6.08
N THR A 88 15.08 -4.96 -7.34
CA THR A 88 14.27 -3.85 -7.87
C THR A 88 13.22 -4.40 -8.83
N PRO A 89 12.03 -3.77 -8.93
CA PRO A 89 11.00 -4.25 -9.85
C PRO A 89 11.45 -4.28 -11.32
N GLN A 90 12.37 -3.42 -11.73
CA GLN A 90 12.93 -3.39 -13.08
C GLN A 90 13.85 -4.58 -13.38
N GLY A 91 14.30 -5.29 -12.34
CA GLY A 91 15.14 -6.48 -12.47
C GLY A 91 14.35 -7.77 -12.75
N VAL A 92 13.02 -7.76 -12.61
CA VAL A 92 12.17 -8.94 -12.88
C VAL A 92 12.19 -9.26 -14.38
N GLY A 93 12.53 -10.51 -14.73
CA GLY A 93 12.64 -10.96 -16.12
C GLY A 93 13.81 -10.35 -16.89
N VAL A 94 14.70 -9.60 -16.20
CA VAL A 94 15.87 -8.92 -16.81
C VAL A 94 17.16 -9.29 -16.11
N GLU A 95 17.22 -9.08 -14.80
CA GLU A 95 18.38 -9.39 -13.95
C GLU A 95 18.21 -10.73 -13.24
N TYR A 96 16.96 -11.11 -12.94
CA TYR A 96 16.60 -12.31 -12.21
C TYR A 96 15.45 -13.03 -12.92
N GLU A 97 15.56 -14.35 -13.04
CA GLU A 97 14.44 -15.20 -13.44
C GLU A 97 13.45 -15.35 -12.27
N TRP A 98 12.19 -15.71 -12.54
CA TRP A 98 11.14 -15.80 -11.52
C TRP A 98 11.51 -16.72 -10.34
N GLU A 99 12.06 -17.91 -10.63
CA GLU A 99 12.50 -18.85 -9.59
C GLU A 99 13.61 -18.24 -8.70
N GLU A 100 14.55 -17.49 -9.28
CA GLU A 100 15.63 -16.83 -8.52
C GLU A 100 15.10 -15.71 -7.61
N ILE A 101 14.05 -15.01 -8.05
CA ILE A 101 13.38 -13.97 -7.25
C ILE A 101 12.71 -14.60 -6.03
N VAL A 102 11.98 -15.69 -6.23
CA VAL A 102 11.31 -16.42 -5.13
C VAL A 102 12.33 -16.92 -4.12
N ASP A 103 13.44 -17.53 -4.58
CA ASP A 103 14.53 -17.98 -3.71
C ASP A 103 15.16 -16.83 -2.91
N LEU A 104 15.42 -15.68 -3.58
CA LEU A 104 15.99 -14.49 -2.94
C LEU A 104 15.07 -13.90 -1.87
N LEU A 105 13.75 -13.90 -2.11
CA LEU A 105 12.75 -13.40 -1.17
C LEU A 105 12.56 -14.36 0.01
N ASN A 106 12.64 -15.66 -0.22
CA ASN A 106 12.64 -16.67 0.84
C ASN A 106 13.84 -16.51 1.77
N GLU A 107 15.06 -16.39 1.23
CA GLU A 107 16.26 -16.12 2.05
C GLU A 107 16.10 -14.81 2.84
N TRP A 108 15.53 -13.77 2.23
CA TRP A 108 15.26 -12.49 2.90
C TRP A 108 14.26 -12.61 4.06
N VAL A 109 13.27 -13.51 3.95
CA VAL A 109 12.33 -13.83 5.04
C VAL A 109 12.97 -14.69 6.12
N GLU A 110 13.72 -15.72 5.74
CA GLU A 110 14.43 -16.60 6.68
C GLU A 110 15.43 -15.82 7.55
N ASP A 111 16.13 -14.85 6.96
CA ASP A 111 17.06 -13.97 7.66
C ASP A 111 16.36 -12.85 8.47
N GLU A 112 15.03 -12.83 8.51
CA GLU A 112 14.20 -11.83 9.20
C GLU A 112 14.47 -10.37 8.74
N LYS A 113 15.06 -10.17 7.55
CA LYS A 113 15.45 -8.84 7.03
C LYS A 113 14.25 -7.96 6.68
N TYR A 114 13.06 -8.56 6.52
CA TYR A 114 11.81 -7.87 6.27
C TYR A 114 11.23 -7.18 7.52
N ILE A 115 11.64 -7.53 8.73
CA ILE A 115 11.03 -7.01 9.95
C ILE A 115 11.23 -5.49 10.06
N GLN A 116 10.14 -4.76 10.31
CA GLN A 116 10.14 -3.32 10.55
C GLN A 116 9.56 -3.01 11.93
N ASN A 117 9.84 -1.83 12.47
CA ASN A 117 9.27 -1.43 13.78
C ASN A 117 7.82 -0.92 13.66
N LEU A 118 7.48 -0.34 12.51
CA LEU A 118 6.20 0.31 12.22
C LEU A 118 5.77 -0.06 10.80
N PRO A 119 4.50 0.13 10.46
CA PRO A 119 4.09 0.11 9.06
C PRO A 119 4.96 1.07 8.23
N SER A 120 5.38 0.61 7.06
CA SER A 120 6.46 1.24 6.30
C SER A 120 6.06 1.66 4.89
N ARG A 121 6.86 2.58 4.35
CA ARG A 121 6.79 3.12 3.01
C ARG A 121 8.20 3.45 2.53
N LEU A 122 8.64 2.82 1.45
CA LEU A 122 10.02 2.87 0.95
C LEU A 122 11.08 2.61 2.04
N GLY A 123 10.78 1.76 3.02
CA GLY A 123 11.66 1.44 4.15
C GLY A 123 11.69 2.47 5.29
N TYR A 124 10.87 3.52 5.21
CA TYR A 124 10.66 4.50 6.29
C TYR A 124 9.29 4.30 6.93
N ALA A 125 9.05 4.87 8.11
CA ALA A 125 7.71 4.87 8.69
C ALA A 125 6.68 5.46 7.72
N LEU A 126 5.52 4.81 7.62
CA LEU A 126 4.41 5.28 6.81
C LEU A 126 3.96 6.67 7.31
N SER A 127 4.08 7.67 6.45
CA SER A 127 3.71 9.04 6.74
C SER A 127 3.30 9.74 5.46
N PHE A 128 2.76 10.95 5.60
CA PHE A 128 2.45 11.81 4.46
C PHE A 128 3.68 12.02 3.57
N GLU A 129 4.84 12.28 4.18
CA GLU A 129 6.10 12.57 3.51
C GLU A 129 6.65 11.34 2.77
N SER A 130 6.66 10.17 3.41
CA SER A 130 7.13 8.93 2.76
C SER A 130 6.17 8.48 1.66
N THR A 131 4.87 8.71 1.81
CA THR A 131 3.88 8.43 0.75
C THR A 131 4.05 9.37 -0.44
N LEU A 132 4.32 10.65 -0.21
CA LEU A 132 4.67 11.59 -1.29
C LEU A 132 6.02 11.24 -1.93
N ALA A 133 6.99 10.74 -1.18
CA ALA A 133 8.24 10.26 -1.76
C ALA A 133 7.99 9.07 -2.70
N ALA A 134 7.15 8.11 -2.30
CA ALA A 134 6.75 6.98 -3.15
C ALA A 134 6.03 7.42 -4.44
N MET A 135 5.18 8.45 -4.37
CA MET A 135 4.57 9.07 -5.56
C MET A 135 5.59 9.63 -6.56
N GLN A 136 6.75 10.07 -6.06
CA GLN A 136 7.80 10.70 -6.85
C GLN A 136 8.90 9.70 -7.29
N ASP A 137 8.86 8.47 -6.78
CA ASP A 137 9.86 7.45 -7.07
C ASP A 137 9.63 6.86 -8.47
N ALA A 138 10.69 6.86 -9.28
CA ALA A 138 10.62 6.40 -10.67
C ALA A 138 10.30 4.92 -10.81
N ASN A 139 10.59 4.11 -9.78
CA ASN A 139 10.42 2.67 -9.82
C ASN A 139 9.02 2.23 -9.39
N VAL A 140 8.20 3.12 -8.84
CA VAL A 140 6.80 2.85 -8.48
C VAL A 140 5.93 3.05 -9.72
N ASP A 141 5.17 2.01 -10.08
CA ASP A 141 4.29 2.01 -11.24
C ASP A 141 3.05 2.93 -11.11
N VAL A 142 2.26 3.02 -12.18
CA VAL A 142 1.06 3.87 -12.22
C VAL A 142 -0.06 3.39 -11.29
N LEU A 143 -0.25 2.07 -11.14
CA LEU A 143 -1.31 1.50 -10.32
C LEU A 143 -1.13 1.90 -8.87
N PHE A 144 0.08 1.73 -8.34
CA PHE A 144 0.37 2.11 -6.96
C PHE A 144 0.29 3.62 -6.80
N ARG A 145 0.87 4.43 -7.69
CA ARG A 145 0.77 5.90 -7.59
C ARG A 145 -0.68 6.39 -7.54
N ASP A 146 -1.56 5.85 -8.36
CA ASP A 146 -2.98 6.18 -8.31
C ASP A 146 -3.59 5.92 -6.92
N TRP A 147 -3.28 4.77 -6.32
CA TRP A 147 -3.76 4.41 -4.99
C TRP A 147 -3.11 5.22 -3.87
N LEU A 148 -1.82 5.56 -3.99
CA LEU A 148 -1.13 6.40 -3.01
C LEU A 148 -1.69 7.82 -3.04
N TRP A 149 -2.03 8.32 -4.23
CA TRP A 149 -2.71 9.59 -4.37
C TRP A 149 -4.09 9.57 -3.70
N ARG A 150 -4.88 8.50 -3.91
CA ARG A 150 -6.17 8.31 -3.23
C ARG A 150 -6.00 8.28 -1.71
N GLN A 151 -4.99 7.56 -1.21
CA GLN A 151 -4.65 7.52 0.22
C GLN A 151 -4.35 8.92 0.76
N ILE A 152 -3.46 9.67 0.09
CA ILE A 152 -3.16 11.06 0.43
C ILE A 152 -4.43 11.89 0.51
N CYS A 153 -5.27 11.87 -0.53
CA CYS A 153 -6.49 12.67 -0.58
C CYS A 153 -7.49 12.31 0.53
N ILE A 154 -7.71 11.02 0.78
CA ILE A 154 -8.67 10.54 1.78
C ILE A 154 -8.19 10.86 3.19
N GLN A 155 -6.95 10.49 3.53
CA GLN A 155 -6.42 10.61 4.88
C GLN A 155 -6.08 12.07 5.25
N SER A 156 -5.65 12.88 4.28
CA SER A 156 -5.46 14.33 4.49
C SER A 156 -6.76 15.14 4.38
N ARG A 157 -7.86 14.54 3.87
CA ARG A 157 -9.11 15.22 3.52
C ARG A 157 -8.86 16.46 2.66
N ALA A 158 -8.03 16.31 1.65
CA ALA A 158 -7.71 17.33 0.67
C ALA A 158 -7.93 16.74 -0.73
N TYR A 159 -8.70 17.44 -1.55
CA TYR A 159 -8.89 17.04 -2.95
C TYR A 159 -8.07 17.95 -3.85
N VAL A 160 -7.15 17.35 -4.59
CA VAL A 160 -6.39 18.00 -5.67
C VAL A 160 -6.48 17.07 -6.88
N PRO A 161 -6.97 17.54 -8.04
CA PRO A 161 -6.93 16.75 -9.26
C PRO A 161 -5.49 16.41 -9.62
N TRP A 162 -5.21 15.11 -9.81
CA TRP A 162 -3.92 14.61 -10.24
C TRP A 162 -4.10 13.44 -11.18
N ASP A 163 -3.21 13.33 -12.15
CA ASP A 163 -3.11 12.24 -13.10
C ASP A 163 -1.64 12.11 -13.52
N MET A 164 -1.12 10.89 -13.67
CA MET A 164 0.29 10.68 -13.99
C MET A 164 0.66 11.24 -15.38
N ALA A 165 -0.29 11.37 -16.30
CA ALA A 165 -0.08 11.97 -17.63
C ALA A 165 0.01 13.51 -17.57
N MET A 166 -0.26 14.14 -16.43
CA MET A 166 -0.03 15.59 -16.27
C MET A 166 1.46 15.92 -16.47
N PRO A 167 1.80 17.08 -17.05
CA PRO A 167 3.18 17.53 -17.13
C PRO A 167 3.87 17.57 -15.76
N VAL A 168 5.17 17.21 -15.71
CA VAL A 168 5.96 17.13 -14.46
C VAL A 168 5.83 18.39 -13.61
N TYR A 169 5.90 19.59 -14.23
CA TYR A 169 5.76 20.85 -13.50
C TYR A 169 4.39 21.02 -12.81
N GLN A 170 3.32 20.45 -13.36
CA GLN A 170 1.98 20.47 -12.74
C GLN A 170 1.90 19.48 -11.59
N GLN A 171 2.50 18.29 -11.75
CA GLN A 171 2.59 17.31 -10.66
C GLN A 171 3.39 17.90 -9.48
N ASP A 172 4.55 18.50 -9.75
CA ASP A 172 5.38 19.18 -8.76
C ASP A 172 4.61 20.31 -8.06
N TRP A 173 3.86 21.12 -8.82
CA TRP A 173 3.03 22.17 -8.25
C TRP A 173 1.96 21.61 -7.31
N ASN A 174 1.28 20.54 -7.68
CA ASN A 174 0.30 19.86 -6.83
C ASN A 174 0.93 19.31 -5.55
N PHE A 175 2.08 18.64 -5.65
CA PHE A 175 2.81 18.12 -4.49
C PHE A 175 3.26 19.24 -3.55
N ASN A 176 3.78 20.34 -4.09
CA ASN A 176 4.23 21.48 -3.30
C ASN A 176 3.07 22.17 -2.58
N ASN A 177 1.92 22.33 -3.24
CA ASN A 177 0.72 22.91 -2.61
C ASN A 177 0.20 22.05 -1.46
N LEU A 178 0.18 20.72 -1.64
CA LEU A 178 -0.22 19.80 -0.59
C LEU A 178 0.75 19.84 0.60
N LYS A 179 2.06 19.85 0.35
CA LYS A 179 3.09 20.01 1.40
C LYS A 179 2.97 21.35 2.12
N ALA A 180 2.59 22.41 1.42
CA ALA A 180 2.43 23.75 1.99
C ALA A 180 1.17 23.90 2.86
N ALA A 181 0.28 22.91 2.91
CA ALA A 181 -0.90 22.90 3.79
C ALA A 181 -0.61 22.09 5.07
N PRO A 182 -0.24 22.72 6.21
CA PRO A 182 0.21 22.00 7.40
C PRO A 182 -0.85 21.03 7.94
N SER A 183 -2.12 21.44 7.88
CA SER A 183 -3.25 20.60 8.28
C SER A 183 -3.40 19.31 7.48
N ALA A 184 -2.84 19.21 6.26
CA ALA A 184 -2.94 18.03 5.43
C ALA A 184 -2.02 16.90 5.93
N SER A 185 -0.75 17.22 6.19
CA SER A 185 0.22 16.27 6.77
C SER A 185 -0.21 15.86 8.18
N GLU A 186 -0.64 16.81 9.03
CA GLU A 186 -1.13 16.52 10.38
C GLU A 186 -2.32 15.54 10.36
N ARG A 187 -3.32 15.77 9.49
CA ARG A 187 -4.51 14.90 9.39
C ARG A 187 -4.16 13.49 8.92
N PHE A 188 -3.26 13.38 7.94
CA PHE A 188 -2.79 12.09 7.44
C PHE A 188 -2.09 11.31 8.55
N ASN A 189 -1.12 11.94 9.19
CA ASN A 189 -0.29 11.29 10.20
C ASN A 189 -1.07 10.94 11.48
N LEU A 190 -2.07 11.76 11.87
CA LEU A 190 -2.92 11.47 13.03
C LEU A 190 -3.75 10.20 12.86
N ARG A 191 -4.23 9.91 11.65
CA ARG A 191 -4.94 8.66 11.35
C ARG A 191 -4.00 7.47 11.49
N ASN A 192 -2.78 7.60 10.96
CA ASN A 192 -1.79 6.55 11.08
C ASN A 192 -1.34 6.34 12.55
N SER A 193 -1.22 7.39 13.36
CA SER A 193 -0.88 7.25 14.79
C SER A 193 -2.01 6.67 15.64
N ASN A 194 -3.27 6.93 15.29
CA ASN A 194 -4.41 6.32 15.99
C ASN A 194 -4.54 4.82 15.69
N ALA A 195 -4.06 4.36 14.54
CA ALA A 195 -3.90 2.93 14.25
C ALA A 195 -2.79 2.27 15.08
N VAL A 196 -1.73 3.00 15.43
CA VAL A 196 -0.60 2.50 16.26
C VAL A 196 -0.92 2.51 17.76
N MET A 197 -1.80 3.40 18.23
CA MET A 197 -2.14 3.56 19.66
C MET A 197 -3.32 2.69 20.14
N GLY A 198 -3.91 1.89 19.24
CA GLY A 198 -5.04 1.01 19.56
C GLY A 198 -4.63 -0.43 19.84
N TYR A 199 -4.03 -0.69 21.01
CA TYR A 199 -3.93 -2.00 21.65
C TYR A 199 -4.31 -1.89 23.13
#